data_AF-A0A8T3PJX1-F1
#
_entry.id   AF-A0A8T3PJX1-F1
#
_cell.length_a   1.000
_cell.length_b   1.000
_cell.length_c   1.000
_cell.angle_alpha   90.00
_cell.angle_beta   90.00
_cell.angle_gamma   90.00
#
_symmetry.space_group_name_H-M   'P 1'
#
loop_
_entity.id
_entity.type
_entity.pdbx_description
1 polymer ?
#
loop_
_entity_poly.entity_id
_entity_poly.type
_entity_poly.pdbx_seq_one_letter_code
_entity_poly.pdbx_strand_id
1 'polypeptide(L)'
;HASRHPGDPYRQAVETLRNIETVIATARSLRDGTGRPIGLTARETQALLKVYVRHPEDFPVVQTTLDEHLSFPARCLYLSGAICRDNLLVEAEAVIGGGKPS
;
A
#
# COMPACT_ATOMS: atom_id res chain seq x y z
N HIS A 1 4.20 15.64 -7.91
CA HIS A 1 5.21 14.75 -7.31
C HIS A 1 5.86 13.91 -8.40
N ALA A 2 7.18 13.89 -8.56
CA ALA A 2 7.87 13.01 -9.53
C ALA A 2 7.93 11.56 -9.00
N SER A 3 7.96 10.57 -9.91
CA SER A 3 8.21 9.17 -9.51
C SER A 3 9.65 9.01 -9.03
N ARG A 4 9.85 8.22 -7.98
CA ARG A 4 11.18 7.87 -7.45
C ARG A 4 11.60 6.51 -8.00
N HIS A 5 12.91 6.30 -8.14
CA HIS A 5 13.51 5.01 -8.56
C HIS A 5 13.05 4.52 -9.96
N PRO A 6 13.27 5.30 -11.04
CA PRO A 6 12.94 4.85 -12.39
C PRO A 6 13.70 3.56 -12.73
N GLY A 7 13.00 2.57 -13.27
CA GLY A 7 13.60 1.29 -13.70
C GLY A 7 13.87 0.28 -12.58
N ASP A 8 13.44 0.55 -11.34
CA ASP A 8 13.70 -0.34 -10.19
C ASP A 8 12.38 -0.74 -9.50
N PRO A 9 11.77 -1.88 -9.90
CA PRO A 9 10.47 -2.31 -9.36
C PRO A 9 10.54 -2.66 -7.88
N TYR A 10 11.68 -3.16 -7.38
CA TYR A 10 11.91 -3.44 -5.96
C TYR A 10 11.84 -2.14 -5.14
N ARG A 11 12.64 -1.14 -5.49
CA ARG A 11 12.66 0.14 -4.74
C ARG A 11 11.35 0.88 -4.85
N GLN A 12 10.66 0.80 -5.99
CA GLN A 12 9.33 1.38 -6.14
C GLN A 12 8.29 0.66 -5.25
N ALA A 13 8.33 -0.66 -5.14
CA ALA A 13 7.44 -1.42 -4.27
C ALA A 13 7.68 -1.09 -2.78
N VAL A 14 8.94 -1.03 -2.34
CA VAL A 14 9.30 -0.62 -0.97
C VAL A 14 8.80 0.80 -0.67
N GLU A 15 9.03 1.75 -1.57
CA GLU A 15 8.55 3.14 -1.39
C GLU A 15 7.02 3.20 -1.37
N THR A 16 6.34 2.40 -2.20
CA THR A 16 4.87 2.32 -2.22
C THR A 16 4.32 1.83 -0.89
N LEU A 17 4.91 0.78 -0.30
CA LEU A 17 4.53 0.28 1.01
C LEU A 17 4.75 1.33 2.12
N ARG A 18 5.91 1.99 2.13
CA ARG A 18 6.21 3.08 3.08
C ARG A 18 5.22 4.23 2.97
N ASN A 19 4.80 4.58 1.75
CA ASN A 19 3.81 5.62 1.52
C ASN A 19 2.45 5.20 2.08
N ILE A 20 2.02 3.96 1.86
CA ILE A 20 0.77 3.42 2.43
C ILE A 20 0.82 3.43 3.95
N GLU A 21 1.90 2.96 4.56
CA GLU A 21 2.10 2.97 6.02
C GLU A 21 2.04 4.38 6.60
N THR A 22 2.66 5.35 5.92
CA THR A 22 2.61 6.76 6.31
C THR A 22 1.17 7.26 6.31
N VAL A 23 0.40 6.98 5.25
CA VAL A 23 -1.02 7.35 5.16
C VAL A 23 -1.84 6.71 6.29
N ILE A 24 -1.62 5.42 6.58
CA ILE A 24 -2.29 4.71 7.68
C ILE A 24 -1.94 5.36 9.03
N ALA A 25 -0.67 5.64 9.27
CA ALA A 25 -0.20 6.25 10.51
C ALA A 25 -0.79 7.67 10.69
N THR A 26 -0.81 8.47 9.62
CA THR A 26 -1.48 9.77 9.61
C THR A 26 -2.97 9.62 9.89
N ALA A 27 -3.67 8.71 9.22
CA ALA A 27 -5.10 8.50 9.46
C ALA A 27 -5.40 8.09 10.91
N ARG A 28 -4.54 7.27 11.53
CA ARG A 28 -4.65 6.90 12.95
C ARG A 28 -4.36 8.04 13.91
N SER A 29 -3.62 9.07 13.51
CA SER A 29 -3.28 10.22 14.35
C SER A 29 -4.30 11.35 14.28
N LEU A 30 -5.20 11.37 13.29
CA LEU A 30 -6.22 12.40 13.12
C LEU A 30 -7.16 12.49 14.34
N ARG A 31 -7.36 13.71 14.84
CA ARG A 31 -8.27 14.06 15.93
C ARG A 31 -9.15 15.24 15.55
N ASP A 32 -10.37 15.31 16.07
CA ASP A 32 -11.19 16.51 16.01
C ASP A 32 -10.74 17.58 17.02
N GLY A 33 -11.40 18.74 17.02
CA GLY A 33 -11.13 19.84 17.96
C GLY A 33 -11.37 19.51 19.44
N THR A 34 -11.96 18.35 19.75
CA THR A 34 -12.17 17.85 21.11
C THR A 34 -11.20 16.72 21.49
N GLY A 35 -10.28 16.37 20.60
CA GLY A 35 -9.32 15.29 20.80
C GLY A 35 -9.86 13.89 20.52
N ARG A 36 -11.04 13.74 19.92
CA ARG A 36 -11.60 12.42 19.56
C ARG A 36 -11.04 11.93 18.23
N PRO A 37 -10.73 10.63 18.07
CA PRO A 37 -10.30 10.06 16.79
C PRO A 37 -11.37 10.24 15.71
N ILE A 38 -10.95 10.72 14.53
CA ILE A 38 -11.82 10.89 13.33
C ILE A 38 -11.32 10.15 12.09
N GLY A 39 -10.18 9.47 12.18
CA GLY A 39 -9.66 8.61 11.13
C GLY A 39 -9.71 7.13 11.52
N LEU A 40 -8.69 6.37 11.12
CA LEU A 40 -8.58 4.96 11.45
C LEU A 40 -8.45 4.75 12.96
N THR A 41 -9.12 3.73 13.48
CA THR A 41 -9.08 3.35 14.89
C THR A 41 -8.44 1.97 15.05
N ALA A 42 -8.52 1.40 16.27
CA ALA A 42 -8.11 0.02 16.52
C ALA A 42 -9.10 -1.02 15.96
N ARG A 43 -10.27 -0.61 15.45
CA ARG A 43 -11.29 -1.52 14.92
C ARG A 43 -10.94 -2.03 13.51
N GLU A 44 -10.15 -1.27 12.77
CA GLU A 44 -9.70 -1.63 11.43
C GLU A 44 -8.40 -2.44 11.49
N THR A 45 -8.53 -3.75 11.38
CA THR A 45 -7.43 -4.71 11.58
C THR A 45 -6.94 -5.36 10.29
N GLN A 46 -7.64 -5.15 9.17
CA GLN A 46 -7.33 -5.82 7.90
C GLN A 46 -7.31 -4.83 6.73
N ALA A 47 -6.49 -5.14 5.74
CA ALA A 47 -6.42 -4.40 4.48
C ALA A 47 -6.60 -5.32 3.25
N LEU A 48 -7.07 -4.74 2.16
CA LEU A 48 -6.96 -5.30 0.81
C LEU A 48 -6.04 -4.38 0.01
N LEU A 49 -4.92 -4.92 -0.49
CA LEU A 49 -4.03 -4.23 -1.41
C LEU A 49 -4.32 -4.69 -2.84
N LYS A 50 -4.67 -3.75 -3.72
CA LYS A 50 -4.65 -3.97 -5.17
C LYS A 50 -3.29 -3.50 -5.67
N VAL A 51 -2.51 -4.42 -6.22
CA VAL A 51 -1.14 -4.19 -6.67
C VAL A 51 -1.10 -4.35 -8.18
N TYR A 52 -0.90 -3.24 -8.88
CA TYR A 52 -0.77 -3.20 -10.32
C TYR A 52 0.71 -3.29 -10.69
N VAL A 53 1.06 -4.25 -11.53
CA VAL A 53 2.41 -4.44 -12.05
C VAL A 53 2.39 -4.18 -13.56
N ARG A 54 3.21 -3.23 -14.02
CA ARG A 54 3.26 -2.82 -15.44
C ARG A 54 3.74 -3.98 -16.33
N HIS A 55 4.83 -4.60 -15.94
CA HIS A 55 5.51 -5.65 -16.67
C HIS A 55 5.34 -6.97 -15.93
N PRO A 56 4.68 -7.99 -16.51
CA PRO A 56 4.47 -9.27 -15.84
C PRO A 56 5.77 -9.93 -15.33
N GLU A 57 6.89 -9.69 -15.99
CA GLU A 57 8.22 -10.16 -15.58
C GLU A 57 8.70 -9.58 -14.23
N ASP A 58 8.19 -8.41 -13.83
CA ASP A 58 8.50 -7.78 -12.54
C ASP A 58 7.63 -8.34 -11.40
N PHE A 59 6.62 -9.17 -11.70
CA PHE A 59 5.72 -9.71 -10.68
C PHE A 59 6.45 -10.46 -9.55
N PRO A 60 7.40 -11.38 -9.82
CA PRO A 60 8.07 -12.12 -8.76
C PRO A 60 8.82 -11.20 -7.78
N VAL A 61 9.53 -10.19 -8.28
CA VAL A 61 10.25 -9.25 -7.41
C VAL A 61 9.28 -8.39 -6.60
N VAL A 62 8.17 -7.93 -7.19
CA VAL A 62 7.14 -7.18 -6.47
C VAL A 62 6.50 -8.06 -5.38
N GLN A 63 6.13 -9.30 -5.68
CA GLN A 63 5.53 -10.22 -4.72
C GLN A 63 6.46 -10.47 -3.53
N THR A 64 7.73 -10.85 -3.79
CA THR A 64 8.71 -11.06 -2.73
C THR A 64 8.93 -9.80 -1.90
N THR A 65 8.97 -8.62 -2.53
CA THR A 65 9.09 -7.36 -1.79
C THR A 65 7.90 -7.14 -0.85
N LEU A 66 6.67 -7.43 -1.30
CA LEU A 66 5.50 -7.29 -0.45
C LEU A 66 5.53 -8.31 0.70
N ASP A 67 5.90 -9.55 0.43
CA ASP A 67 6.00 -10.60 1.46
C ASP A 67 7.06 -10.25 2.53
N GLU A 68 8.15 -9.60 2.15
CA GLU A 68 9.23 -9.19 3.06
C GLU A 68 8.93 -7.92 3.86
N HIS A 69 8.33 -6.90 3.22
CA HIS A 69 8.25 -5.54 3.79
C HIS A 69 6.86 -5.14 4.28
N LEU A 70 5.81 -5.92 3.99
CA LEU A 70 4.46 -5.60 4.44
C LEU A 70 4.34 -5.72 5.97
N SER A 71 4.22 -4.58 6.65
CA SER A 71 4.22 -4.52 8.13
C SER A 71 2.84 -4.66 8.79
N PHE A 72 1.77 -4.86 8.01
CA PHE A 72 0.41 -4.93 8.52
C PHE A 72 -0.42 -6.03 7.84
N PRO A 73 -1.45 -6.59 8.51
CA PRO A 73 -2.26 -7.66 7.94
C PRO A 73 -3.01 -7.19 6.69
N ALA A 74 -2.68 -7.77 5.54
CA ALA A 74 -3.38 -7.50 4.29
C ALA A 74 -3.52 -8.73 3.41
N ARG A 75 -4.56 -8.73 2.57
CA ARG A 75 -4.64 -9.60 1.39
C ARG A 75 -4.17 -8.80 0.19
N CYS A 76 -3.35 -9.42 -0.66
CA CYS A 76 -2.86 -8.79 -1.89
C CYS A 76 -3.57 -9.39 -3.11
N LEU A 77 -4.09 -8.53 -3.97
CA LEU A 77 -4.60 -8.85 -5.29
C LEU A 77 -3.64 -8.25 -6.33
N TYR A 78 -2.95 -9.12 -7.08
CA TYR A 78 -2.01 -8.71 -8.11
C TYR A 78 -2.70 -8.64 -9.46
N LEU A 79 -2.48 -7.54 -10.19
CA LEU A 79 -3.10 -7.23 -11.46
C LEU A 79 -2.03 -6.79 -12.44
N SER A 80 -2.04 -7.32 -13.66
CA SER A 80 -1.28 -6.73 -14.76
C SER A 80 -2.13 -5.61 -15.38
N GLY A 81 -1.56 -4.42 -15.58
CA GLY A 81 -2.33 -3.31 -16.11
C GLY A 81 -1.54 -2.05 -16.40
N ALA A 82 -2.18 -1.16 -17.16
CA ALA A 82 -1.65 0.17 -17.46
C ALA A 82 -1.69 1.04 -16.20
N ILE A 83 -0.51 1.42 -15.72
CA ILE A 83 -0.35 2.38 -14.63
C ILE A 83 -0.42 3.79 -15.23
N CYS A 84 -1.25 4.68 -14.65
CA CYS A 84 -1.54 6.03 -15.14
C CYS A 84 -0.31 6.95 -15.25
N ARG A 85 0.86 6.51 -14.77
CA ARG A 85 2.13 7.24 -14.84
C ARG A 85 3.19 6.38 -15.51
N ASP A 86 3.75 6.88 -16.61
CA ASP A 86 4.67 6.12 -17.47
C ASP A 86 5.95 5.64 -16.76
N ASN A 87 6.36 6.31 -15.69
CA ASN A 87 7.58 6.00 -14.94
C ASN A 87 7.36 5.12 -13.70
N LEU A 88 6.14 4.64 -13.47
CA LEU A 88 5.87 3.65 -12.43
C LEU A 88 5.82 2.24 -13.03
N LEU A 89 6.55 1.33 -12.41
CA LEU A 89 6.56 -0.10 -12.69
C LEU A 89 5.57 -0.85 -11.81
N VAL A 90 5.30 -0.29 -10.63
CA VAL A 90 4.34 -0.81 -9.64
C VAL A 90 3.52 0.35 -9.06
N GLU A 91 2.23 0.09 -8.86
CA GLU A 91 1.31 0.96 -8.15
C GLU A 91 0.49 0.10 -7.19
N ALA A 92 0.20 0.58 -5.98
CA ALA A 92 -0.67 -0.12 -5.06
C ALA A 92 -1.68 0.81 -4.41
N GLU A 93 -2.91 0.30 -4.27
CA GLU A 93 -4.01 0.95 -3.58
C GLU A 93 -4.43 0.07 -2.40
N ALA A 94 -4.55 0.67 -1.22
CA ALA A 94 -4.99 -0.02 -0.02
C ALA A 94 -6.42 0.40 0.36
N VAL A 95 -7.28 -0.59 0.63
CA VAL A 95 -8.57 -0.38 1.29
C VAL A 95 -8.48 -0.98 2.68
N ILE A 96 -8.70 -0.15 3.70
CA ILE A 96 -8.63 -0.54 5.10
C ILE A 96 -10.04 -0.78 5.63
N GLY A 97 -10.24 -1.90 6.32
CA GLY A 97 -11.56 -2.29 6.84
C GLY A 97 -11.49 -2.99 8.19
N GLY A 98 -12.64 -3.06 8.87
CA GLY A 98 -12.81 -3.84 10.09
C GLY A 98 -13.10 -5.31 9.80
N GLY A 99 -12.27 -6.20 10.33
CA GLY A 99 -12.62 -7.62 10.49
C GLY A 99 -13.38 -7.82 11.81
N LYS A 100 -14.30 -8.78 11.86
CA LYS A 100 -14.82 -9.27 13.15
C LYS A 100 -13.61 -9.66 14.02
N PRO A 101 -13.51 -9.23 15.29
CA PRO A 101 -12.51 -9.82 16.18
C PRO A 101 -12.79 -11.33 16.23
N SER A 102 -11.77 -12.12 15.89
CA SER A 102 -11.79 -13.57 16.06
C SER A 102 -11.94 -13.93 17.53
#